data_AF-A0A5S9MCH9-F1
#
_entry.id   AF-A0A5S9MCH9-F1
#
_cell.length_a   1.000
_cell.length_b   1.000
_cell.length_c   1.000
_cell.angle_alpha   90.00
_cell.angle_beta   90.00
_cell.angle_gamma   90.00
#
_symmetry.space_group_name_H-M   'P 1'
#
loop_
_entity.id
_entity.type
_entity.pdbx_description
1 polymer ?
#
loop_
_entity_poly.entity_id
_entity_poly.type
_entity_poly.pdbx_seq_one_letter_code
_entity_poly.pdbx_strand_id
1 'polypeptide(L)' 'MMRVLRLKRGFEKGLNIELEPYELTDEELAFVHHLAKTKYASDDWNYKR' A
#
# COMPACT_ATOMS: atom_id res chain seq x y z
N MET A 1 -8.45 -18.93 5.39
CA MET A 1 -8.22 -18.17 4.14
C MET A 1 -9.54 -17.60 3.58
N MET A 2 -10.18 -16.63 4.25
CA MET A 2 -11.51 -16.12 3.79
C MET A 2 -11.80 -14.63 4.12
N ARG A 3 -10.81 -13.88 4.64
CA ARG A 3 -11.01 -12.49 5.09
C ARG A 3 -10.75 -11.42 4.02
N VAL A 4 -9.88 -11.67 3.03
CA VAL A 4 -9.45 -10.64 2.05
C VAL A 4 -10.43 -10.49 0.87
N LEU A 5 -11.07 -11.59 0.44
CA LEU A 5 -11.92 -11.60 -0.77
C LEU A 5 -13.20 -10.74 -0.67
N ARG A 6 -13.70 -10.50 0.56
CA ARG A 6 -14.89 -9.67 0.77
C ARG A 6 -14.62 -8.18 0.56
N LEU A 7 -13.40 -7.72 0.85
CA LEU A 7 -13.05 -6.30 0.70
C LEU A 7 -12.95 -5.92 -0.78
N LYS A 8 -12.18 -6.69 -1.58
CA LYS A 8 -12.02 -6.48 -3.04
C LYS A 8 -13.36 -6.32 -3.74
N ARG A 9 -14.26 -7.30 -3.56
CA ARG A 9 -15.58 -7.31 -4.21
C ARG A 9 -16.49 -6.15 -3.80
N GLY A 10 -16.34 -5.66 -2.57
CA GLY A 10 -17.08 -4.49 -2.09
C GLY A 10 -16.65 -3.22 -2.83
N PHE A 11 -15.34 -3.01 -2.97
CA PHE A 11 -14.78 -1.86 -3.68
C PHE A 11 -15.09 -1.90 -5.18
N GLU A 12 -14.92 -3.05 -5.84
CA GLU A 12 -15.22 -3.22 -7.27
C GLU A 12 -16.68 -2.83 -7.58
N LYS A 13 -17.62 -3.32 -6.77
CA LYS A 13 -19.05 -2.99 -6.93
C LYS A 13 -19.37 -1.54 -6.56
N GLY A 14 -18.82 -1.05 -5.44
CA GLY A 14 -19.13 0.29 -4.93
C GLY A 14 -18.59 1.40 -5.82
N LEU A 15 -17.46 1.15 -6.51
CA LEU A 15 -16.81 2.11 -7.38
C LEU A 15 -17.00 1.83 -8.88
N ASN A 16 -17.63 0.70 -9.23
CA ASN A 16 -17.79 0.22 -10.61
C ASN A 16 -16.44 0.12 -11.37
N ILE A 17 -15.48 -0.58 -10.76
CA ILE A 17 -14.13 -0.80 -11.28
C ILE A 17 -13.74 -2.29 -11.15
N GLU A 18 -12.68 -2.68 -11.85
CA GLU A 18 -12.02 -3.99 -11.72
C GLU A 18 -10.65 -3.82 -11.07
N LEU A 19 -10.34 -4.62 -10.05
CA LEU A 19 -9.06 -4.56 -9.34
C LEU A 19 -8.18 -5.73 -9.77
N GLU A 20 -7.07 -5.40 -10.43
CA GLU A 20 -6.07 -6.36 -10.87
C GLU A 20 -4.90 -6.45 -9.88
N PRO A 21 -4.30 -7.63 -9.68
CA PRO A 21 -3.05 -7.76 -8.94
C PRO A 21 -1.94 -6.93 -9.60
N TYR A 22 -1.17 -6.23 -8.78
CA TYR A 22 0.00 -5.48 -9.21
C TYR A 22 1.17 -5.78 -8.29
N GLU A 23 2.33 -6.00 -8.89
CA GLU A 23 3.61 -6.08 -8.18
C GLU A 23 4.41 -4.82 -8.50
N LEU A 24 5.03 -4.25 -7.46
CA LEU A 24 5.86 -3.07 -7.62
C LEU A 24 7.04 -3.39 -8.54
N THR A 25 7.37 -2.43 -9.40
CA THR A 25 8.62 -2.46 -10.16
C THR A 25 9.82 -2.28 -9.25
N ASP A 26 11.03 -2.66 -9.72
CA ASP A 26 12.27 -2.46 -8.95
C ASP A 26 12.51 -1.00 -8.58
N GLU A 27 12.16 -0.06 -9.47
CA GLU A 27 12.29 1.38 -9.23
C GLU A 27 11.34 1.86 -8.13
N GLU A 28 10.09 1.42 -8.15
CA GLU A 28 9.10 1.74 -7.11
C GLU A 28 9.48 1.10 -5.76
N LEU A 29 9.99 -0.14 -5.76
CA LEU A 29 10.52 -0.79 -4.57
C LEU A 29 11.70 -0.02 -3.99
N ALA A 30 12.64 0.41 -4.84
CA ALA A 30 13.77 1.23 -4.42
C ALA A 30 13.30 2.55 -3.78
N PHE A 31 12.28 3.19 -4.35
CA PHE A 31 11.70 4.40 -3.80
C PHE A 31 11.00 4.16 -2.45
N VAL A 32 10.22 3.08 -2.32
CA VAL A 32 9.60 2.68 -1.05
C VAL A 32 10.65 2.42 0.01
N HIS A 33 11.74 1.70 -0.33
CA HIS A 33 12.84 1.45 0.59
C HIS A 33 13.57 2.73 1.01
N HIS A 34 13.72 3.69 0.10
CA HIS A 34 14.26 5.00 0.42
C HIS A 34 13.37 5.72 1.45
N LEU A 35 12.07 5.83 1.20
CA LEU A 35 11.12 6.46 2.11
C LEU A 35 11.04 5.77 3.47
N ALA A 36 11.09 4.44 3.49
CA ALA A 36 11.10 3.67 4.72
C ALA A 36 12.28 4.11 5.60
N LYS A 37 13.48 4.25 5.02
CA LYS A 37 14.69 4.64 5.76
C LYS A 37 14.71 6.12 6.15
N THR A 38 14.33 7.01 5.24
CA THR A 38 14.53 8.45 5.43
C THR A 38 13.38 9.13 6.16
N LYS A 39 12.20 8.52 6.16
CA LYS A 39 10.98 9.12 6.71
C LYS A 39 10.30 8.19 7.71
N TYR A 40 9.79 7.04 7.27
CA TYR A 40 8.89 6.26 8.12
C TYR A 40 9.60 5.53 9.29
N ALA A 41 10.91 5.29 9.19
CA ALA A 41 11.71 4.77 10.29
C ALA A 41 12.27 5.88 11.21
N SER A 42 12.05 7.16 10.91
CA SER A 42 12.61 8.24 11.72
C SER A 42 11.69 8.59 12.88
N ASP A 43 12.30 8.79 14.04
CA ASP A 43 11.60 9.23 15.25
C ASP A 43 10.94 10.60 15.05
N ASP A 44 11.59 11.50 14.30
CA ASP A 44 11.03 12.80 13.94
C ASP A 44 9.69 12.67 13.21
N TRP A 45 9.54 11.69 12.33
CA TRP A 45 8.26 11.43 11.66
C TRP A 45 7.26 10.73 12.59
N ASN A 46 7.69 9.70 13.33
CA ASN A 46 6.81 8.86 14.12
C ASN A 46 6.31 9.50 15.42
N TYR A 47 7.01 10.50 15.94
CA TYR A 47 6.66 11.19 17.19
C TYR A 47 6.21 12.65 16.97
N LYS A 48 6.00 13.07 15.72
CA LYS A 48 5.30 14.33 15.42
C LYS A 48 3.84 14.22 15.87
N ARG A 49 3.47 15.03 16.86
CA ARG A 49 2.11 15.20 17.39
C ARG A 49 1.37 16.31 16.67
#